data_AF-A0A3D4CVH4-F1
#
_entry.id   AF-A0A3D4CVH4-F1
#
_cell.length_a   1.000
_cell.length_b   1.000
_cell.length_c   1.000
_cell.angle_alpha   90.00
_cell.angle_beta   90.00
_cell.angle_gamma   90.00
#
_symmetry.space_group_name_H-M   'P 1'
#
loop_
_entity.id
_entity.type
_entity.pdbx_description
1 polymer ?
#
loop_
_entity_poly.entity_id
_entity_poly.type
_entity_poly.pdbx_seq_one_letter_code
_entity_poly.pdbx_strand_id
1 'polypeptide(L)'
;EGKFLLQLTELYWSAGDEKIMKIYEDLPAQLEGRLIEEDPGLNPDNTRKRLYRVVMTCCAADAQVLGVPLEFNGTLPRIEDKTWITAKGKV
;
A
#
# COMPACT_ATOMS: atom_id res chain seq x y z
N GLU A 1 -21.84 -7.41 8.34
CA GLU A 1 -20.80 -8.47 8.21
C GLU A 1 -19.46 -7.83 8.53
N GLY A 2 -18.74 -8.39 9.52
CA GLY A 2 -17.55 -7.76 10.10
C GLY A 2 -16.43 -7.61 9.07
N LYS A 3 -16.31 -6.41 8.49
CA LYS A 3 -15.25 -6.06 7.55
C LYS A 3 -14.08 -5.50 8.35
N PHE A 4 -13.19 -6.37 8.81
CA PHE A 4 -11.87 -5.94 9.25
C PHE A 4 -11.12 -5.47 8.00
N LEU A 5 -11.12 -4.15 7.77
CA LEU A 5 -10.37 -3.52 6.69
C LEU A 5 -8.98 -3.19 7.24
N LEU A 6 -7.96 -3.88 6.75
CA LEU A 6 -6.57 -3.57 7.09
C LEU A 6 -6.23 -2.15 6.63
N GLN A 7 -5.75 -1.34 7.55
CA GLN A 7 -5.23 -0.01 7.25
C GLN A 7 -3.78 -0.10 6.76
N LEU A 8 -3.34 0.91 6.01
CA LEU A 8 -1.99 0.95 5.45
C LEU A 8 -0.88 0.83 6.51
N THR A 9 -1.08 1.40 7.69
CA THR A 9 -0.14 1.29 8.82
C THR A 9 -0.07 -0.13 9.37
N GLU A 10 -1.21 -0.82 9.49
CA GLU A 10 -1.27 -2.19 10.01
C GLU A 10 -0.52 -3.13 9.07
N LEU A 11 -0.80 -3.04 7.77
CA LEU A 11 -0.13 -3.85 6.75
C LEU A 11 1.37 -3.53 6.65
N TYR A 12 1.73 -2.24 6.71
CA TYR A 12 3.14 -1.82 6.58
C TYR A 12 3.99 -2.33 7.75
N TRP A 13 3.49 -2.23 8.99
CA TRP A 13 4.25 -2.68 10.15
C TRP A 13 4.23 -4.19 10.33
N SER A 14 3.14 -4.88 9.96
CA SER A 14 3.13 -6.34 9.97
C SER A 14 4.11 -6.93 8.97
N ALA A 15 4.40 -6.25 7.85
CA ALA A 15 5.38 -6.67 6.84
C ALA A 15 6.78 -6.97 7.37
N GLY A 16 7.13 -6.41 8.54
CA GLY A 16 8.41 -6.67 9.20
C GLY A 16 8.55 -8.06 9.83
N ASP A 17 7.45 -8.79 10.04
CA ASP A 17 7.44 -10.14 10.61
C ASP A 17 6.72 -11.12 9.66
N GLU A 18 7.49 -12.06 9.10
CA GLU A 18 6.99 -13.04 8.14
C GLU A 18 5.86 -13.93 8.72
N LYS A 19 5.92 -14.29 10.00
CA LYS A 19 4.90 -15.15 10.63
C LYS A 19 3.59 -14.39 10.78
N ILE A 20 3.68 -13.11 11.14
CA ILE A 20 2.51 -12.24 11.23
C ILE A 20 1.94 -11.99 9.83
N MET A 21 2.78 -11.74 8.82
CA MET A 21 2.30 -11.51 7.45
C MET A 21 1.51 -12.66 6.86
N LYS A 22 1.87 -13.91 7.16
CA LYS A 22 1.12 -15.10 6.71
C LYS A 22 -0.32 -15.14 7.23
N ILE A 23 -0.63 -14.43 8.32
CA ILE A 23 -2.00 -14.32 8.83
C ILE A 23 -2.85 -13.43 7.91
N TYR A 24 -2.22 -12.48 7.23
CA TYR A 24 -2.91 -11.51 6.38
C TYR A 24 -3.01 -11.95 4.92
N GLU A 25 -2.27 -12.96 4.49
CA GLU A 25 -2.31 -13.53 3.14
C GLU A 25 -3.74 -13.81 2.71
N ASP A 26 -4.09 -13.40 1.49
CA ASP A 26 -5.42 -13.54 0.87
C ASP A 26 -6.56 -12.74 1.53
N LEU A 27 -6.32 -12.04 2.64
CA LEU A 27 -7.33 -11.22 3.28
C LEU A 27 -7.64 -9.97 2.43
N PRO A 28 -8.91 -9.55 2.37
CA PRO A 28 -9.28 -8.33 1.67
C PRO A 28 -8.67 -7.11 2.37
N ALA A 29 -8.02 -6.25 1.60
CA ALA A 29 -7.46 -4.99 2.07
C ALA A 29 -8.10 -3.80 1.36
N GLN A 30 -8.27 -2.70 2.09
CA GLN A 30 -8.64 -1.40 1.53
C GLN A 30 -7.65 -0.37 2.05
N LEU A 31 -6.86 0.19 1.13
CA LEU A 31 -5.83 1.16 1.45
C LEU A 31 -6.16 2.51 0.83
N GLU A 32 -5.80 3.58 1.51
CA GLU A 32 -5.97 4.95 1.02
C GLU A 32 -4.62 5.64 1.01
N GLY A 33 -4.36 6.48 0.01
CA GLY A 33 -3.10 7.19 -0.09
C GLY A 33 -2.86 7.81 -1.46
N ARG A 34 -1.65 8.31 -1.67
CA ARG A 34 -1.21 8.86 -2.94
C ARG A 34 -0.54 7.79 -3.78
N LEU A 35 -0.94 7.69 -5.04
CA LEU A 35 -0.37 6.74 -6.00
C LEU A 35 0.77 7.39 -6.78
N ILE A 36 1.92 6.72 -6.86
CA ILE A 36 3.07 7.14 -7.65
C ILE A 36 3.59 5.97 -8.49
N GLU A 37 4.46 6.26 -9.44
CA GLU A 37 5.21 5.20 -10.13
C GLU A 37 6.08 4.42 -9.13
N GLU A 38 6.20 3.11 -9.38
CA GLU A 38 7.11 2.26 -8.63
C GLU A 38 8.56 2.49 -9.07
N ASP A 39 9.51 2.23 -8.18
CA ASP A 39 10.93 2.18 -8.52
C ASP A 39 11.15 1.19 -9.69
N PRO A 40 11.77 1.62 -10.81
CA PRO A 40 12.01 0.74 -11.95
C PRO A 40 12.77 -0.54 -11.61
N GLY A 41 13.67 -0.51 -10.62
CA GLY A 41 14.41 -1.67 -10.13
C GLY A 41 13.55 -2.68 -9.34
N LEU A 42 12.38 -2.26 -8.86
CA LEU A 42 11.42 -3.08 -8.13
C LEU A 42 10.16 -3.42 -8.97
N ASN A 43 10.14 -3.00 -10.24
CA ASN A 43 9.00 -3.14 -11.16
C ASN A 43 9.43 -3.65 -12.56
N PRO A 44 10.06 -4.84 -12.65
CA PRO A 44 10.56 -5.37 -13.93
C PRO A 44 9.45 -5.63 -14.96
N ASP A 45 8.27 -6.01 -14.48
CA ASP A 45 7.13 -6.38 -15.34
C ASP A 45 6.23 -5.18 -15.68
N ASN A 46 6.53 -3.99 -15.14
CA ASN A 46 5.74 -2.77 -15.30
C ASN A 46 4.25 -2.94 -14.93
N THR A 47 4.00 -3.71 -13.87
CA THR A 47 2.68 -4.05 -13.33
C THR A 47 2.45 -3.47 -11.94
N ARG A 48 3.42 -2.73 -11.39
CA ARG A 48 3.34 -2.13 -10.06
C ARG A 48 3.21 -0.62 -10.09
N LYS A 49 2.51 -0.11 -9.08
CA LYS A 49 2.58 1.28 -8.63
C LYS A 49 2.77 1.31 -7.13
N ARG A 50 3.30 2.40 -6.58
CA ARG A 50 3.47 2.54 -5.14
C ARG A 50 2.37 3.42 -4.55
N LEU A 51 1.67 2.89 -3.55
CA LEU A 51 0.75 3.67 -2.75
C LEU A 51 1.47 4.11 -1.49
N TYR A 52 1.46 5.41 -1.19
CA TYR A 52 2.10 5.93 0.02
C TYR A 52 1.20 6.88 0.81
N ARG A 53 1.47 6.96 2.11
CA ARG A 53 0.94 7.99 3.00
C ARG A 53 2.07 8.63 3.81
N VAL A 54 1.88 9.90 4.13
CA VAL A 54 2.58 10.52 5.25
C VAL A 54 1.76 10.23 6.51
N VAL A 55 2.38 9.58 7.48
CA VAL A 55 1.79 9.25 8.77
C VAL A 55 2.54 10.04 9.83
N MET A 56 1.80 10.65 10.75
CA MET A 56 2.32 11.46 11.85
C MET A 56 1.67 10.94 13.13
N THR A 57 2.48 10.62 14.14
CA THR A 57 1.99 10.02 15.39
C THR A 57 1.83 11.06 16.50
N CYS A 58 2.70 12.07 16.55
CA CYS A 58 2.65 13.16 17.53
C CYS A 58 2.87 14.54 16.87
N CYS A 59 3.89 14.70 16.01
CA CYS A 59 4.23 15.99 15.42
C CYS A 59 4.97 15.87 14.10
N ALA A 60 5.11 16.97 13.35
CA ALA A 60 5.76 16.98 12.04
C ALA A 60 7.20 16.40 12.05
N ALA A 61 7.88 16.41 13.20
CA ALA A 61 9.21 15.82 13.35
C ALA A 61 9.22 14.28 13.32
N ASP A 62 8.08 13.63 13.61
CA ASP A 62 7.92 12.17 13.49
C ASP A 62 7.20 11.73 12.20
N ALA A 63 6.98 12.67 11.27
CA ALA A 63 6.31 12.35 10.02
C ALA A 63 7.11 11.29 9.24
N GLN A 64 6.48 10.14 9.00
CA GLN A 64 7.05 9.04 8.24
C GLN A 64 6.28 8.84 6.95
N VAL A 65 7.01 8.55 5.87
CA VAL A 65 6.42 8.09 4.61
C VAL A 65 6.33 6.58 4.66
N LEU A 66 5.11 6.05 4.71
CA LEU A 66 4.84 4.62 4.63
C LEU A 66 4.33 4.30 3.23
N GLY A 67 4.94 3.33 2.57
CA GLY A 67 4.61 2.97 1.19
C GLY A 67 4.53 1.47 0.99
N VAL A 68 3.50 1.03 0.28
CA VAL A 68 3.32 -0.37 -0.12
C VAL A 68 3.24 -0.48 -1.65
N PRO A 69 3.84 -1.52 -2.24
CA PRO A 69 3.64 -1.80 -3.66
C PRO A 69 2.21 -2.30 -3.88
N LEU A 70 1.57 -1.83 -4.94
CA LEU A 70 0.33 -2.37 -5.47
C LEU A 70 0.65 -3.09 -6.77
N GLU A 71 0.36 -4.40 -6.80
CA GLU A 71 0.44 -5.23 -8.00
C GLU A 71 -0.90 -5.20 -8.73
N PHE A 72 -0.88 -5.01 -10.05
CA PHE A 72 -2.10 -4.99 -10.87
C PHE A 72 -2.09 -6.14 -11.87
N ASN A 73 -3.18 -6.90 -11.89
CA ASN A 73 -3.42 -7.87 -12.95
C ASN A 73 -3.89 -7.13 -14.21
N GLY A 74 -2.97 -6.86 -15.15
CA GLY A 74 -3.27 -6.30 -16.46
C GLY A 74 -2.80 -4.85 -16.63
N THR A 75 -3.63 -4.02 -17.26
CA THR A 75 -3.23 -2.65 -17.61
C THR A 75 -3.21 -1.76 -16.38
N LEU A 76 -2.06 -1.11 -16.13
CA LEU A 76 -1.93 -0.11 -15.07
C LEU A 76 -2.94 1.04 -15.24
N PRO A 77 -3.53 1.53 -14.14
CA PRO A 77 -4.46 2.64 -14.19
C PRO A 77 -3.74 3.93 -14.62
N ARG A 78 -4.31 4.64 -15.58
CA ARG A 78 -3.83 5.97 -16.01
C ARG A 78 -4.43 7.04 -15.10
N ILE A 79 -3.83 7.19 -13.93
CA ILE A 79 -4.19 8.19 -12.92
C ILE A 79 -3.02 9.19 -12.84
N GLU A 80 -3.33 10.47 -12.62
CA GLU A 80 -2.30 11.49 -12.42
C GLU A 80 -1.42 11.18 -11.20
N ASP A 81 -0.13 11.47 -11.32
CA ASP A 81 0.85 11.24 -10.24
C ASP A 81 0.41 11.93 -8.94
N LYS A 82 0.62 11.25 -7.81
CA LYS A 82 0.26 11.71 -6.44
C LYS A 82 -1.24 11.93 -6.20
N THR A 83 -2.10 11.46 -7.09
CA THR A 83 -3.56 11.49 -6.86
C THR A 83 -3.90 10.66 -5.61
N TRP A 84 -4.80 11.20 -4.78
CA TRP A 84 -5.35 10.48 -3.64
C TRP A 84 -6.38 9.47 -4.12
N ILE A 85 -6.18 8.19 -3.80
CA ILE A 85 -7.05 7.10 -4.22
C ILE A 85 -7.43 6.20 -3.04
N THR A 86 -8.46 5.38 -3.25
CA THR A 86 -8.75 4.19 -2.46
C THR A 86 -8.46 2.96 -3.32
N ALA A 87 -7.48 2.15 -2.91
CA ALA A 87 -7.17 0.87 -3.52
C ALA A 87 -7.87 -0.26 -2.75
N LYS A 88 -8.43 -1.23 -3.48
CA LYS A 88 -9.03 -2.44 -2.90
C LYS A 88 -8.42 -3.66 -3.57
N GLY A 89 -8.06 -4.66 -2.77
CA GLY A 89 -7.42 -5.86 -3.25
C GLY A 89 -7.30 -6.90 -2.15
N LYS A 90 -6.31 -7.76 -2.31
CA LYS A 90 -5.88 -8.74 -1.30
C LYS A 90 -4.42 -8.48 -0.95
N VAL A 91 -4.01 -8.93 0.23
CA VAL A 91 -2.61 -8.98 0.66
C VAL A 91 -1.93 -10.20 0.04
#